data_AF-A0AAN8FMQ6-F1
#
_entry.id   AF-A0AAN8FMQ6-F1
#
_cell.length_a   1.000
_cell.length_b   1.000
_cell.length_c   1.000
_cell.angle_alpha   90.00
_cell.angle_beta   90.00
_cell.angle_gamma   90.00
#
_symmetry.space_group_name_H-M   'P 1'
#
loop_
_entity.id
_entity.type
_entity.pdbx_description
1 polymer ?
#
loop_
_entity_poly.entity_id
_entity_poly.type
_entity_poly.pdbx_seq_one_letter_code
_entity_poly.pdbx_strand_id
1 'polypeptide(L)'
;MGKARFVVSSPSQGDQTEGTSKRPLSRSDGHDDDEMASSSEPHQEESSAVDSSTHFTDIECLKTYSTMTSWKEFNNALPGLLQEKLVRGAMRANGGSLPCFKCHKSLSSPLGLITHLKRCRKCVRDTISLIDVPTKLSAQPSPPKRVKVTPKKNISYNISVSSLQELKDEPSIWLRLDQDEKLDILKVFFPARVVECFAIRTTSRKCPTFTDYKKAVTHLDSCIQPMYLTYVGERASEFRLLDKKTRARYVREGMAMCMQLPCIECGRLFTHHYGLLYHVERCNVSEDEMPWKCYRCSVHTTRAKSHEHLRECWDVERAEAAKTPPCLVMGALGDVNLRSGKAILKDSSETIEIDGV
;
A
#
# COMPACT_ATOMS: atom_id res chain seq x y z
N MET A 1 -9.86 -44.27 37.05
CA MET A 1 -11.18 -44.49 36.42
C MET A 1 -11.20 -43.76 35.08
N GLY A 2 -12.12 -44.11 34.16
CA GLY A 2 -12.19 -43.50 32.81
C GLY A 2 -11.08 -43.98 31.86
N LYS A 3 -11.36 -45.04 31.08
CA LYS A 3 -10.50 -45.48 29.96
C LYS A 3 -11.22 -45.17 28.65
N ALA A 4 -10.49 -44.59 27.69
CA ALA A 4 -10.72 -44.80 26.27
C ALA A 4 -9.36 -44.98 25.59
N ARG A 5 -9.23 -46.03 24.79
CA ARG A 5 -8.05 -46.38 23.98
C ARG A 5 -8.57 -46.81 22.61
N PHE A 6 -7.63 -47.22 21.76
CA PHE A 6 -7.76 -47.79 20.42
C PHE A 6 -7.71 -46.77 19.29
N VAL A 7 -6.87 -46.89 18.24
CA VAL A 7 -5.56 -47.52 17.94
C VAL A 7 -5.55 -47.75 16.42
N VAL A 8 -4.42 -47.47 15.79
CA VAL A 8 -4.18 -47.62 14.35
C VAL A 8 -4.24 -49.08 13.90
N SER A 9 -4.72 -49.35 12.67
CA SER A 9 -4.33 -50.55 11.89
C SER A 9 -4.45 -50.34 10.38
N SER A 10 -3.36 -50.62 9.67
CA SER A 10 -3.25 -51.06 8.27
C SER A 10 -2.73 -52.53 8.31
N PRO A 11 -2.49 -53.31 7.22
CA PRO A 11 -2.43 -53.01 5.77
C PRO A 11 -3.44 -53.91 4.99
N SER A 12 -3.24 -54.64 3.87
CA SER A 12 -2.07 -54.94 2.99
C SER A 12 -2.48 -55.61 1.66
N GLN A 13 -1.76 -55.25 0.58
CA GLN A 13 -1.30 -56.08 -0.55
C GLN A 13 -2.29 -56.78 -1.52
N GLY A 14 -1.84 -56.92 -2.77
CA GLY A 14 -2.29 -57.90 -3.77
C GLY A 14 -3.36 -57.41 -4.77
N ASP A 15 -3.31 -57.73 -6.06
CA ASP A 15 -2.18 -58.21 -6.88
C ASP A 15 -2.42 -57.89 -8.38
N GLN A 16 -1.50 -58.32 -9.26
CA GLN A 16 -1.43 -58.07 -10.70
C GLN A 16 -2.55 -58.74 -11.52
N THR A 17 -2.88 -58.21 -12.71
CA THR A 17 -2.49 -58.82 -14.01
C THR A 17 -2.78 -57.93 -15.23
N GLU A 18 -2.01 -58.22 -16.27
CA GLU A 18 -1.94 -57.75 -17.67
C GLU A 18 -3.28 -57.70 -18.45
N GLY A 19 -3.39 -57.04 -19.61
CA GLY A 19 -2.42 -56.21 -20.36
C GLY A 19 -2.70 -56.17 -21.88
N THR A 20 -1.83 -55.52 -22.68
CA THR A 20 -1.75 -55.52 -24.17
C THR A 20 -2.99 -55.00 -24.96
N SER A 21 -2.90 -54.47 -26.20
CA SER A 21 -1.84 -53.92 -27.08
C SER A 21 -2.59 -53.16 -28.22
N LYS A 22 -2.12 -52.07 -28.87
CA LYS A 22 -1.20 -52.10 -30.04
C LYS A 22 -0.84 -50.68 -30.53
N ARG A 23 0.45 -50.49 -30.84
CA ARG A 23 0.99 -49.66 -31.96
C ARG A 23 1.28 -50.68 -33.12
N PRO A 24 1.72 -50.38 -34.38
CA PRO A 24 2.48 -49.19 -34.79
C PRO A 24 2.48 -48.71 -36.28
N LEU A 25 3.29 -47.65 -36.57
CA LEU A 25 3.93 -47.28 -37.87
C LEU A 25 3.01 -46.95 -39.08
N SER A 26 3.42 -46.26 -40.18
CA SER A 26 4.43 -45.20 -40.46
C SER A 26 4.41 -44.78 -41.95
N ARG A 27 5.00 -43.62 -42.31
CA ARG A 27 5.44 -43.19 -43.68
C ARG A 27 4.32 -42.87 -44.71
N SER A 28 4.53 -42.11 -45.80
CA SER A 28 5.46 -40.99 -46.11
C SER A 28 5.04 -40.32 -47.45
N ASP A 29 5.66 -39.16 -47.79
CA ASP A 29 5.74 -38.52 -49.13
C ASP A 29 4.43 -37.90 -49.74
N GLY A 30 4.44 -36.86 -50.59
CA GLY A 30 5.49 -35.92 -51.04
C GLY A 30 5.05 -35.06 -52.26
N HIS A 31 5.64 -33.86 -52.46
CA HIS A 31 5.46 -32.90 -53.61
C HIS A 31 4.02 -32.32 -53.81
N ASP A 32 3.76 -31.15 -54.41
CA ASP A 32 4.54 -29.99 -54.96
C ASP A 32 3.58 -28.80 -55.22
N ASP A 33 3.96 -27.54 -55.50
CA ASP A 33 5.19 -26.71 -55.35
C ASP A 33 4.77 -25.21 -55.43
N ASP A 34 5.69 -24.23 -55.36
CA ASP A 34 5.93 -23.15 -56.38
C ASP A 34 6.99 -22.10 -55.88
N GLU A 35 7.70 -21.45 -56.80
CA GLU A 35 8.90 -20.63 -56.51
C GLU A 35 8.63 -19.14 -56.17
N MET A 36 9.50 -18.55 -55.31
CA MET A 36 10.33 -17.38 -55.68
C MET A 36 11.38 -17.05 -54.61
N ALA A 37 12.60 -16.70 -55.06
CA ALA A 37 13.79 -16.59 -54.20
C ALA A 37 14.25 -15.15 -53.91
N SER A 38 15.05 -14.97 -52.85
CA SER A 38 16.42 -14.42 -52.98
C SER A 38 17.22 -14.42 -51.65
N SER A 39 18.41 -15.04 -51.68
CA SER A 39 19.72 -14.61 -51.14
C SER A 39 19.82 -13.75 -49.84
N SER A 40 20.75 -13.96 -48.89
CA SER A 40 21.96 -14.81 -48.87
C SER A 40 22.41 -15.18 -47.44
N GLU A 41 23.07 -16.33 -47.29
CA GLU A 41 23.93 -16.73 -46.16
C GLU A 41 25.41 -16.28 -46.39
N PRO A 42 26.46 -16.68 -45.60
CA PRO A 42 26.50 -17.39 -44.31
C PRO A 42 27.42 -16.72 -43.22
N HIS A 43 27.68 -17.49 -42.14
CA HIS A 43 28.75 -17.37 -41.13
C HIS A 43 28.42 -16.51 -39.89
N GLN A 44 28.73 -16.94 -38.66
CA GLN A 44 29.40 -18.17 -38.20
C GLN A 44 28.90 -18.57 -36.80
N GLU A 45 28.80 -19.86 -36.50
CA GLU A 45 28.63 -20.36 -35.13
C GLU A 45 29.99 -20.34 -34.40
N GLU A 46 30.06 -19.80 -33.18
CA GLU A 46 30.96 -20.38 -32.17
C GLU A 46 30.63 -20.02 -30.71
N SER A 47 30.79 -21.02 -29.84
CA SER A 47 30.96 -20.92 -28.38
C SER A 47 29.82 -20.32 -27.53
N SER A 48 29.19 -21.21 -26.75
CA SER A 48 28.36 -20.86 -25.60
C SER A 48 29.16 -20.16 -24.49
N ALA A 49 28.71 -18.98 -24.06
CA ALA A 49 29.05 -18.40 -22.76
C ALA A 49 27.77 -18.25 -21.94
N VAL A 50 27.70 -18.90 -20.78
CA VAL A 50 26.54 -18.82 -19.87
C VAL A 50 26.62 -17.49 -19.10
N ASP A 51 26.14 -16.40 -19.72
CA ASP A 51 26.05 -15.11 -19.05
C ASP A 51 25.11 -15.23 -17.85
N SER A 52 25.70 -15.22 -16.66
CA SER A 52 25.01 -15.29 -15.36
C SER A 52 24.38 -13.94 -15.01
N SER A 53 23.61 -13.43 -15.95
CA SER A 53 22.84 -12.21 -15.87
C SER A 53 21.74 -12.37 -14.82
N THR A 54 21.91 -11.70 -13.68
CA THR A 54 20.90 -11.65 -12.62
C THR A 54 19.66 -10.92 -13.14
N HIS A 55 18.73 -11.67 -13.72
CA HIS A 55 17.48 -11.19 -14.30
C HIS A 55 16.48 -10.79 -13.21
N PHE A 56 16.73 -9.66 -12.55
CA PHE A 56 15.75 -9.00 -11.70
C PHE A 56 14.54 -8.56 -12.54
N THR A 57 13.33 -8.96 -12.13
CA THR A 57 12.10 -8.40 -12.69
C THR A 57 11.94 -6.92 -12.29
N ASP A 58 11.15 -6.17 -13.05
CA ASP A 58 10.86 -4.76 -12.72
C ASP A 58 10.20 -4.60 -11.34
N ILE A 59 9.43 -5.60 -10.90
CA ILE A 59 8.77 -5.62 -9.58
C ILE A 59 9.80 -5.89 -8.47
N GLU A 60 10.75 -6.80 -8.66
CA GLU A 60 11.85 -7.00 -7.71
C GLU A 60 12.77 -5.79 -7.64
N CYS A 61 13.00 -5.11 -8.76
CA CYS A 61 13.73 -3.85 -8.77
C CYS A 61 13.01 -2.80 -7.92
N LEU A 62 11.68 -2.70 -8.03
CA LEU A 62 10.87 -1.76 -7.27
C LEU A 62 10.78 -2.11 -5.77
N LYS A 63 10.58 -3.38 -5.42
CA LYS A 63 10.68 -3.89 -4.04
C LYS A 63 12.03 -3.52 -3.43
N THR A 64 13.12 -3.84 -4.13
CA THR A 64 14.48 -3.58 -3.65
C THR A 64 14.71 -2.08 -3.48
N TYR A 65 14.29 -1.24 -4.45
CA TYR A 65 14.39 0.22 -4.34
C TYR A 65 13.56 0.79 -3.18
N SER A 66 12.34 0.30 -2.95
CA SER A 66 11.43 0.84 -1.93
C SER A 66 11.89 0.58 -0.49
N THR A 67 12.75 -0.41 -0.27
CA THR A 67 13.39 -0.68 1.03
C THR A 67 14.61 0.20 1.33
N MET A 68 15.18 0.89 0.32
CA MET A 68 16.42 1.66 0.50
C MET A 68 16.18 3.02 1.15
N THR A 69 16.95 3.28 2.20
CA THR A 69 16.89 4.51 3.01
C THR A 69 18.12 5.39 2.84
N SER A 70 19.26 4.85 2.35
CA SER A 70 20.52 5.60 2.28
C SER A 70 21.30 5.41 0.98
N TRP A 71 22.12 6.41 0.63
CA TRP A 71 23.02 6.32 -0.53
C TRP A 71 24.08 5.23 -0.34
N LYS A 72 24.53 4.97 0.90
CA LYS A 72 25.49 3.91 1.20
C LYS A 72 24.89 2.53 0.96
N GLU A 73 23.63 2.33 1.32
CA GLU A 73 22.86 1.12 1.05
C GLU A 73 22.65 0.91 -0.46
N PHE A 74 22.14 1.92 -1.17
CA PHE A 74 22.00 1.89 -2.64
C PHE A 74 23.31 1.56 -3.37
N ASN A 75 24.42 2.19 -2.96
CA ASN A 75 25.71 1.99 -3.61
C ASN A 75 26.40 0.67 -3.20
N ASN A 76 26.11 0.13 -2.01
CA ASN A 76 26.65 -1.16 -1.56
C ASN A 76 25.84 -2.35 -2.08
N ALA A 77 24.56 -2.16 -2.40
CA ALA A 77 23.69 -3.22 -2.90
C ALA A 77 24.08 -3.68 -4.32
N LEU A 78 24.56 -2.77 -5.17
CA LEU A 78 24.82 -3.04 -6.58
C LEU A 78 26.04 -2.27 -7.14
N PRO A 79 26.97 -2.94 -7.85
CA PRO A 79 27.96 -2.30 -8.71
C PRO A 79 27.34 -1.37 -9.77
N GLY A 80 28.10 -0.37 -10.21
CA GLY A 80 27.57 0.81 -10.93
C GLY A 80 26.66 0.53 -12.14
N LEU A 81 26.99 -0.45 -12.99
CA LEU A 81 26.16 -0.80 -14.15
C LEU A 81 24.80 -1.42 -13.78
N LEU A 82 24.70 -2.06 -12.61
CA LEU A 82 23.45 -2.62 -12.12
C LEU A 82 22.58 -1.55 -11.42
N GLN A 83 23.17 -0.46 -10.92
CA GLN A 83 22.42 0.65 -10.31
C GLN A 83 21.43 1.29 -11.31
N GLU A 84 21.83 1.47 -12.57
CA GLU A 84 20.90 1.99 -13.59
C GLU A 84 19.86 0.96 -14.03
N LYS A 85 20.24 -0.33 -14.18
CA LYS A 85 19.28 -1.41 -14.46
C LYS A 85 18.18 -1.47 -13.38
N LEU A 86 18.58 -1.45 -12.10
CA LEU A 86 17.67 -1.41 -10.95
C LEU A 86 16.71 -0.22 -11.04
N VAL A 87 17.25 1.01 -11.19
CA VAL A 87 16.42 2.22 -11.22
C VAL A 87 15.49 2.22 -12.44
N ARG A 88 15.96 1.75 -13.61
CA ARG A 88 15.15 1.69 -14.84
C ARG A 88 14.00 0.69 -14.71
N GLY A 89 14.24 -0.50 -14.14
CA GLY A 89 13.19 -1.48 -13.89
C GLY A 89 12.19 -1.02 -12.83
N ALA A 90 12.69 -0.47 -11.71
CA ALA A 90 11.86 0.10 -10.67
C ALA A 90 10.99 1.27 -11.16
N MET A 91 11.51 2.12 -12.06
CA MET A 91 10.71 3.17 -12.71
C MET A 91 9.60 2.59 -13.57
N ARG A 92 9.84 1.53 -14.36
CA ARG A 92 8.79 0.89 -15.18
C ARG A 92 7.65 0.35 -14.31
N ALA A 93 7.95 -0.44 -13.28
CA ALA A 93 6.93 -0.96 -12.36
C ALA A 93 6.20 0.14 -11.55
N ASN A 94 6.85 1.28 -11.29
CA ASN A 94 6.24 2.40 -10.55
C ASN A 94 5.45 3.40 -11.44
N GLY A 95 5.38 3.18 -12.75
CA GLY A 95 4.66 4.08 -13.68
C GLY A 95 5.49 5.27 -14.17
N GLY A 96 6.78 5.06 -14.44
CA GLY A 96 7.66 6.00 -15.15
C GLY A 96 8.41 7.01 -14.28
N SER A 97 8.32 6.95 -12.95
CA SER A 97 9.09 7.83 -12.06
C SER A 97 9.36 7.21 -10.69
N LEU A 98 10.36 7.73 -9.96
CA LEU A 98 10.69 7.33 -8.58
C LEU A 98 11.08 8.55 -7.73
N PRO A 99 10.72 8.58 -6.43
CA PRO A 99 11.13 9.60 -5.48
C PRO A 99 12.56 9.40 -5.01
N CYS A 100 13.27 10.50 -4.76
CA CYS A 100 14.49 10.50 -3.97
C CYS A 100 14.19 10.08 -2.52
N PHE A 101 14.74 8.96 -2.02
CA PHE A 101 14.53 8.50 -0.63
C PHE A 101 15.04 9.48 0.47
N LYS A 102 15.72 10.57 0.11
CA LYS A 102 16.14 11.63 1.05
C LYS A 102 15.15 12.80 1.17
N CYS A 103 14.52 13.20 0.06
CA CYS A 103 13.70 14.43 -0.02
C CYS A 103 12.39 14.27 -0.82
N HIS A 104 12.02 13.05 -1.19
CA HIS A 104 10.85 12.63 -1.97
C HIS A 104 10.59 13.35 -3.31
N LYS A 105 11.47 14.22 -3.81
CA LYS A 105 11.34 14.74 -5.19
C LYS A 105 11.28 13.56 -6.16
N SER A 106 10.19 13.47 -6.93
CA SER A 106 10.06 12.48 -8.00
C SER A 106 10.91 12.87 -9.21
N LEU A 107 11.55 11.88 -9.84
CA LEU A 107 12.29 12.01 -11.09
C LEU A 107 11.89 10.87 -12.04
N SER A 108 11.73 11.19 -13.33
CA SER A 108 11.38 10.26 -14.42
C SER A 108 12.56 9.81 -15.27
N SER A 109 13.79 10.25 -14.93
CA SER A 109 15.03 9.85 -15.60
C SER A 109 15.90 9.01 -14.68
N PRO A 110 16.32 7.79 -15.05
CA PRO A 110 17.20 6.97 -14.23
C PRO A 110 18.53 7.65 -13.87
N LEU A 111 19.22 8.20 -14.88
CA LEU A 111 20.47 8.94 -14.69
C LEU A 111 20.26 10.25 -13.91
N GLY A 112 19.13 10.93 -14.13
CA GLY A 112 18.73 12.09 -13.35
C GLY A 112 18.54 11.76 -11.86
N LEU A 113 17.86 10.65 -11.55
CA LEU A 113 17.67 10.19 -10.18
C LEU A 113 18.99 9.79 -9.53
N ILE A 114 19.83 8.98 -10.19
CA ILE A 114 21.14 8.56 -9.64
C ILE A 114 22.03 9.78 -9.36
N THR A 115 22.07 10.75 -10.29
CA THR A 115 22.82 12.01 -10.12
C THR A 115 22.26 12.86 -8.97
N HIS A 116 20.93 12.88 -8.83
CA HIS A 116 20.27 13.55 -7.72
C HIS A 116 20.56 12.86 -6.37
N LEU A 117 20.44 11.53 -6.27
CA LEU A 117 20.70 10.76 -5.05
C LEU A 117 22.15 10.96 -4.55
N LYS A 118 23.13 10.99 -5.45
CA LYS A 118 24.54 11.31 -5.16
C LYS A 118 24.72 12.71 -4.56
N ARG A 119 24.04 13.72 -5.10
CA ARG A 119 24.21 15.14 -4.72
C ARG A 119 23.24 15.64 -3.64
N CYS A 120 22.12 14.96 -3.41
CA CYS A 120 21.08 15.44 -2.52
C CYS A 120 21.51 15.37 -1.04
N ARG A 121 21.42 16.52 -0.37
CA ARG A 121 21.66 16.71 1.07
C ARG A 121 20.38 17.04 1.86
N LYS A 122 19.26 17.33 1.18
CA LYS A 122 17.97 17.63 1.83
C LYS A 122 17.38 16.38 2.48
N CYS A 123 16.83 16.55 3.68
CA CYS A 123 16.03 15.57 4.40
C CYS A 123 14.53 15.77 4.14
N VAL A 124 13.71 14.78 4.49
CA VAL A 124 12.24 14.83 4.45
C VAL A 124 11.71 16.00 5.30
N ARG A 125 12.32 16.22 6.47
CA ARG A 125 11.99 17.32 7.39
C ARG A 125 12.09 18.70 6.71
N ASP A 126 13.13 18.93 5.91
CA ASP A 126 13.36 20.19 5.19
C ASP A 126 12.31 20.50 4.10
N THR A 127 11.44 19.53 3.79
CA THR A 127 10.42 19.63 2.73
C THR A 127 9.03 19.87 3.30
N ILE A 128 8.77 19.38 4.53
CA ILE A 128 7.52 19.64 5.26
C ILE A 128 7.43 21.11 5.67
N SER A 129 8.55 21.72 6.09
CA SER A 129 8.67 23.14 6.46
C SER A 129 8.53 24.15 5.31
N LEU A 130 8.08 23.71 4.12
CA LEU A 130 7.79 24.57 2.97
C LEU A 130 6.30 24.52 2.56
N ILE A 131 5.46 23.84 3.34
CA ILE A 131 4.00 23.83 3.16
C ILE A 131 3.37 24.85 4.12
N ASP A 132 3.80 26.11 4.01
CA ASP A 132 3.16 27.22 4.74
C ASP A 132 1.75 27.46 4.19
N VAL A 133 0.75 27.26 5.06
CA VAL A 133 -0.65 27.57 4.74
C VAL A 133 -0.82 29.10 4.68
N PRO A 134 -1.41 29.67 3.61
CA PRO A 134 -1.65 31.12 3.50
C PRO A 134 -2.62 31.66 4.55
N THR A 135 -2.12 31.90 5.76
CA THR A 135 -2.89 32.42 6.89
C THR A 135 -3.07 33.93 6.73
N LYS A 136 -4.31 34.41 6.62
CA LYS A 136 -4.62 35.84 6.46
C LYS A 136 -5.90 36.21 7.20
N LEU A 137 -5.87 37.41 7.82
CA LEU A 137 -6.87 37.97 8.74
C LEU A 137 -6.94 37.22 10.10
N SER A 138 -7.13 37.88 11.25
CA SER A 138 -7.21 39.33 11.55
C SER A 138 -6.46 39.68 12.85
N ALA A 139 -6.36 40.97 13.19
CA ALA A 139 -5.39 41.48 14.14
C ALA A 139 -5.97 42.24 15.34
N GLN A 140 -5.51 41.88 16.56
CA GLN A 140 -5.32 42.75 17.75
C GLN A 140 -6.57 43.29 18.49
N PRO A 141 -6.44 43.89 19.71
CA PRO A 141 -5.48 43.62 20.82
C PRO A 141 -6.13 43.53 22.23
N SER A 142 -5.44 42.94 23.23
CA SER A 142 -5.19 43.54 24.58
C SER A 142 -4.60 42.54 25.62
N PRO A 143 -3.74 42.99 26.57
CA PRO A 143 -3.18 42.17 27.66
C PRO A 143 -3.57 42.71 29.08
N PRO A 144 -2.94 42.28 30.19
CA PRO A 144 -3.03 40.94 30.79
C PRO A 144 -3.53 40.99 32.26
N LYS A 145 -3.86 39.85 32.88
CA LYS A 145 -4.06 39.77 34.35
C LYS A 145 -3.21 38.67 35.00
N ARG A 146 -2.31 39.08 35.90
CA ARG A 146 -1.57 38.18 36.81
C ARG A 146 -2.54 37.47 37.76
N VAL A 147 -2.41 36.15 37.87
CA VAL A 147 -2.97 35.35 38.99
C VAL A 147 -1.79 34.79 39.80
N LYS A 148 -1.97 34.67 41.12
CA LYS A 148 -0.88 34.38 42.07
C LYS A 148 -0.54 32.89 42.11
N VAL A 149 0.76 32.58 42.15
CA VAL A 149 1.26 31.24 42.50
C VAL A 149 1.19 31.05 44.02
N THR A 150 0.63 29.92 44.48
CA THR A 150 0.92 29.28 45.78
C THR A 150 0.41 27.83 45.74
N PRO A 151 1.00 26.89 46.49
CA PRO A 151 1.13 25.50 45.99
C PRO A 151 0.22 24.46 46.66
N LYS A 152 0.02 23.31 45.99
CA LYS A 152 0.09 21.97 46.63
C LYS A 152 -0.01 20.76 45.67
N LYS A 153 0.79 19.74 46.00
CA LYS A 153 0.58 18.27 45.86
C LYS A 153 0.69 17.59 44.49
N ASN A 154 1.46 16.49 44.53
CA ASN A 154 1.39 15.23 43.78
C ASN A 154 1.17 15.32 42.26
N ILE A 155 2.28 15.37 41.53
CA ILE A 155 2.32 15.05 40.10
C ILE A 155 2.06 13.54 39.94
N SER A 156 0.81 13.19 39.63
CA SER A 156 0.47 11.87 39.11
C SER A 156 0.94 11.80 37.66
N TYR A 157 2.12 11.22 37.43
CA TYR A 157 2.62 10.95 36.08
C TYR A 157 1.70 9.94 35.38
N ASN A 158 0.77 10.46 34.57
CA ASN A 158 -0.05 9.66 33.67
C ASN A 158 0.79 9.39 32.41
N ILE A 159 1.56 8.31 32.43
CA ILE A 159 2.44 7.92 31.33
C ILE A 159 1.56 7.46 30.16
N SER A 160 1.78 8.05 28.99
CA SER A 160 1.02 7.80 27.74
C SER A 160 1.10 6.36 27.20
N VAL A 161 1.85 5.49 27.89
CA VAL A 161 2.17 4.11 27.52
C VAL A 161 2.07 3.23 28.76
N SER A 162 1.29 2.16 28.67
CA SER A 162 0.94 1.30 29.80
C SER A 162 1.98 0.22 30.10
N SER A 163 2.76 -0.22 29.10
CA SER A 163 3.79 -1.25 29.28
C SER A 163 4.93 -1.23 28.25
N LEU A 164 6.04 -1.90 28.58
CA LEU A 164 7.11 -2.17 27.62
C LEU A 164 6.67 -3.12 26.49
N GLN A 165 5.68 -3.99 26.71
CA GLN A 165 5.18 -4.89 25.67
C GLN A 165 4.40 -4.12 24.59
N GLU A 166 3.59 -3.14 25.00
CA GLU A 166 2.89 -2.22 24.10
C GLU A 166 3.85 -1.51 23.12
N LEU A 167 5.05 -1.13 23.59
CA LEU A 167 6.10 -0.56 22.73
C LEU A 167 6.79 -1.59 21.81
N LYS A 168 6.76 -2.88 22.14
CA LYS A 168 7.27 -3.95 21.27
C LYS A 168 6.24 -4.32 20.18
N ASP A 169 4.95 -4.21 20.51
CA ASP A 169 3.84 -4.53 19.62
C ASP A 169 3.50 -3.37 18.66
N GLU A 170 3.49 -2.12 19.14
CA GLU A 170 3.35 -0.90 18.31
C GLU A 170 4.50 0.11 18.57
N PRO A 171 5.74 -0.16 18.09
CA PRO A 171 6.87 0.74 18.28
C PRO A 171 6.64 2.18 17.79
N SER A 172 5.77 2.41 16.80
CA SER A 172 5.50 3.76 16.30
C SER A 172 4.77 4.67 17.30
N ILE A 173 4.27 4.15 18.43
CA ILE A 173 3.87 4.98 19.59
C ILE A 173 4.99 5.96 19.93
N TRP A 174 6.24 5.49 19.95
CA TRP A 174 7.43 6.26 20.26
C TRP A 174 7.61 7.51 19.36
N LEU A 175 7.20 7.43 18.09
CA LEU A 175 7.30 8.52 17.13
C LEU A 175 6.25 9.63 17.36
N ARG A 176 5.26 9.39 18.23
CA ARG A 176 4.21 10.36 18.62
C ARG A 176 4.52 11.07 19.95
N LEU A 177 5.53 10.61 20.69
CA LEU A 177 5.91 11.14 22.02
C LEU A 177 6.87 12.33 21.94
N ASP A 178 6.82 13.20 22.94
CA ASP A 178 7.80 14.27 23.13
C ASP A 178 9.14 13.78 23.75
N GLN A 179 10.10 14.69 23.89
CA GLN A 179 11.45 14.36 24.36
C GLN A 179 11.52 13.99 25.85
N ASP A 180 10.62 14.51 26.69
CA ASP A 180 10.60 14.25 28.13
C ASP A 180 9.78 12.98 28.43
N GLU A 181 8.63 12.78 27.76
CA GLU A 181 7.86 11.52 27.77
C GLU A 181 8.76 10.32 27.45
N LYS A 182 9.55 10.41 26.36
CA LYS A 182 10.52 9.38 25.96
C LYS A 182 11.55 9.09 27.04
N LEU A 183 12.04 10.12 27.74
CA LEU A 183 13.01 9.94 28.82
C LEU A 183 12.38 9.33 30.07
N ASP A 184 11.14 9.69 30.42
CA ASP A 184 10.42 9.11 31.56
C ASP A 184 10.03 7.65 31.31
N ILE A 185 9.59 7.30 30.10
CA ILE A 185 9.34 5.92 29.68
C ILE A 185 10.62 5.06 29.78
N LEU A 186 11.79 5.58 29.37
CA LEU A 186 13.05 4.85 29.53
C LEU A 186 13.50 4.71 30.98
N LYS A 187 13.24 5.70 31.86
CA LYS A 187 13.51 5.59 33.31
C LYS A 187 12.65 4.49 33.95
N VAL A 188 11.38 4.39 33.55
CA VAL A 188 10.38 3.48 34.13
C VAL A 188 10.55 2.04 33.63
N PHE A 189 10.74 1.82 32.33
CA PHE A 189 10.87 0.46 31.78
C PHE A 189 12.31 -0.07 31.78
N PHE A 190 13.33 0.79 31.85
CA PHE A 190 14.74 0.39 31.90
C PHE A 190 15.49 1.06 33.08
N PRO A 191 15.08 0.82 34.35
CA PRO A 191 15.67 1.47 35.53
C PRO A 191 17.14 1.09 35.74
N ALA A 192 17.56 -0.11 35.32
CA ALA A 192 18.95 -0.56 35.30
C ALA A 192 19.81 0.14 34.22
N ARG A 193 19.25 1.10 33.47
CA ARG A 193 19.88 1.85 32.36
C ARG A 193 20.32 1.04 31.14
N VAL A 194 20.19 -0.29 31.15
CA VAL A 194 20.42 -1.15 29.97
C VAL A 194 19.20 -1.08 29.06
N VAL A 195 19.21 -0.16 28.10
CA VAL A 195 18.14 0.00 27.12
C VAL A 195 18.39 -0.86 25.88
N GLU A 196 17.41 -1.71 25.56
CA GLU A 196 17.37 -2.48 24.31
C GLU A 196 16.53 -1.74 23.26
N CYS A 197 16.85 -1.94 21.97
CA CYS A 197 16.03 -1.41 20.89
C CYS A 197 14.83 -2.32 20.60
N PHE A 198 13.62 -1.76 20.68
CA PHE A 198 12.35 -2.46 20.43
C PHE A 198 11.77 -2.18 19.03
N ALA A 199 12.55 -1.58 18.12
CA ALA A 199 12.11 -1.37 16.74
C ALA A 199 11.88 -2.72 16.01
N ILE A 200 10.69 -2.92 15.44
CA ILE A 200 10.45 -3.98 14.47
C ILE A 200 11.28 -3.67 13.20
N ARG A 201 12.06 -4.64 12.73
CA ARG A 201 13.00 -4.46 11.62
C ARG A 201 12.92 -5.59 10.60
N THR A 202 13.00 -5.23 9.33
CA THR A 202 13.12 -6.13 8.17
C THR A 202 14.56 -6.58 7.88
N THR A 203 15.55 -6.17 8.70
CA THR A 203 16.98 -6.43 8.46
C THR A 203 17.64 -7.14 9.63
N SER A 204 18.32 -8.26 9.37
CA SER A 204 18.91 -9.20 10.34
C SER A 204 20.05 -8.66 11.23
N ARG A 205 20.45 -7.39 11.07
CA ARG A 205 21.52 -6.78 11.89
C ARG A 205 20.97 -6.34 13.25
N LYS A 206 21.32 -7.03 14.34
CA LYS A 206 20.95 -6.65 15.71
C LYS A 206 21.34 -5.20 16.04
N CYS A 207 20.53 -4.53 16.85
CA CYS A 207 20.86 -3.22 17.42
C CYS A 207 21.82 -3.36 18.61
N PRO A 208 22.65 -2.35 18.91
CA PRO A 208 23.40 -2.31 20.16
C PRO A 208 22.48 -2.00 21.35
N THR A 209 22.95 -2.33 22.56
CA THR A 209 22.35 -1.90 23.83
C THR A 209 22.95 -0.57 24.29
N PHE A 210 22.16 0.27 24.95
CA PHE A 210 22.58 1.61 25.40
C PHE A 210 22.58 1.72 26.92
N THR A 211 23.59 2.36 27.49
CA THR A 211 23.70 2.69 28.94
C THR A 211 23.31 4.15 29.26
N ASP A 212 22.93 4.91 28.24
CA ASP A 212 22.69 6.35 28.27
C ASP A 212 21.36 6.63 27.56
N TYR A 213 20.37 7.14 28.30
CA TYR A 213 19.02 7.38 27.79
C TYR A 213 19.01 8.38 26.63
N LYS A 214 19.91 9.37 26.57
CA LYS A 214 19.94 10.34 25.45
C LYS A 214 20.41 9.66 24.17
N LYS A 215 21.44 8.80 24.26
CA LYS A 215 21.92 7.99 23.13
C LYS A 215 20.88 6.96 22.69
N ALA A 216 20.17 6.36 23.64
CA ALA A 216 19.05 5.47 23.37
C ALA A 216 17.93 6.18 22.59
N VAL A 217 17.48 7.37 23.04
CA VAL A 217 16.46 8.16 22.31
C VAL A 217 16.92 8.48 20.88
N THR A 218 18.15 9.00 20.69
CA THR A 218 18.67 9.30 19.36
C THR A 218 18.72 8.08 18.43
N HIS A 219 18.96 6.88 18.97
CA HIS A 219 18.87 5.63 18.21
C HIS A 219 17.42 5.24 17.91
N LEU A 220 16.52 5.26 18.90
CA LEU A 220 15.11 4.88 18.72
C LEU A 220 14.41 5.80 17.70
N ASP A 221 14.65 7.11 17.78
CA ASP A 221 14.18 8.14 16.85
C ASP A 221 14.70 8.00 15.41
N SER A 222 15.73 7.15 15.18
CA SER A 222 16.29 6.86 13.85
C SER A 222 16.17 5.39 13.43
N CYS A 223 15.73 4.51 14.33
CA CYS A 223 15.59 3.07 14.11
C CYS A 223 14.12 2.61 14.06
N ILE A 224 13.21 3.32 14.72
CA ILE A 224 11.77 3.05 14.68
C ILE A 224 11.17 3.69 13.42
N GLN A 225 10.27 2.96 12.77
CA GLN A 225 9.54 3.40 11.60
C GLN A 225 8.02 3.42 11.90
N PRO A 226 7.20 4.18 11.12
CA PRO A 226 5.75 4.04 11.16
C PRO A 226 5.32 2.58 10.92
N MET A 227 4.35 2.07 11.68
CA MET A 227 3.98 0.65 11.64
C MET A 227 3.74 0.10 10.24
N TYR A 228 3.12 0.88 9.35
CA TYR A 228 2.88 0.47 7.97
C TYR A 228 4.15 0.00 7.24
N LEU A 229 5.31 0.66 7.45
CA LEU A 229 6.57 0.26 6.81
C LEU A 229 7.13 -1.05 7.36
N THR A 230 6.78 -1.43 8.60
CA THR A 230 7.21 -2.70 9.21
C THR A 230 6.58 -3.93 8.56
N TYR A 231 5.50 -3.74 7.79
CA TYR A 231 4.80 -4.79 7.04
C TYR A 231 5.27 -4.93 5.57
N VAL A 232 6.23 -4.11 5.12
CA VAL A 232 6.77 -4.20 3.74
C VAL A 232 7.62 -5.47 3.59
N GLY A 233 7.33 -6.26 2.55
CA GLY A 233 7.99 -7.55 2.30
C GLY A 233 7.27 -8.71 2.97
N GLU A 234 8.01 -9.53 3.72
CA GLU A 234 7.58 -10.84 4.23
C GLU A 234 6.32 -10.80 5.11
N ARG A 235 6.10 -9.69 5.84
CA ARG A 235 4.96 -9.52 6.77
C ARG A 235 3.68 -8.98 6.11
N ALA A 236 3.63 -8.88 4.78
CA ALA A 236 2.48 -8.28 4.08
C ALA A 236 1.15 -9.04 4.30
N SER A 237 1.21 -10.35 4.56
CA SER A 237 0.06 -11.19 4.91
C SER A 237 -0.57 -10.79 6.25
N GLU A 238 0.25 -10.54 7.27
CA GLU A 238 -0.20 -10.09 8.59
C GLU A 238 -0.98 -8.79 8.51
N PHE A 239 -0.53 -7.83 7.68
CA PHE A 239 -1.23 -6.57 7.49
C PHE A 239 -2.65 -6.76 6.95
N ARG A 240 -2.90 -7.77 6.10
CA ARG A 240 -4.27 -8.07 5.62
C ARG A 240 -5.20 -8.58 6.71
N LEU A 241 -4.67 -9.30 7.69
CA LEU A 241 -5.42 -9.82 8.84
C LEU A 241 -5.83 -8.71 9.82
N LEU A 242 -5.16 -7.55 9.79
CA LEU A 242 -5.54 -6.39 10.59
C LEU A 242 -6.90 -5.82 10.17
N ASP A 243 -7.64 -5.34 11.16
CA ASP A 243 -8.94 -4.71 10.96
C ASP A 243 -8.82 -3.42 10.11
N LYS A 244 -9.93 -3.03 9.46
CA LYS A 244 -9.98 -1.90 8.53
C LYS A 244 -9.65 -0.54 9.19
N LYS A 245 -9.94 -0.36 10.48
CA LYS A 245 -9.65 0.87 11.24
C LYS A 245 -8.15 0.93 11.60
N THR A 246 -7.53 -0.19 11.98
CA THR A 246 -6.08 -0.26 12.26
C THR A 246 -5.24 -0.15 11.00
N ARG A 247 -5.60 -0.84 9.90
CA ARG A 247 -4.95 -0.63 8.58
C ARG A 247 -5.00 0.84 8.16
N ALA A 248 -6.15 1.49 8.33
CA ALA A 248 -6.30 2.91 8.01
C ALA A 248 -5.58 3.86 9.01
N ARG A 249 -5.37 3.45 10.27
CA ARG A 249 -4.51 4.17 11.24
C ARG A 249 -3.06 4.17 10.73
N TYR A 250 -2.47 2.99 10.56
CA TYR A 250 -1.07 2.85 10.18
C TYR A 250 -0.71 3.50 8.84
N VAL A 251 -1.59 3.43 7.84
CA VAL A 251 -1.37 4.14 6.56
C VAL A 251 -1.40 5.66 6.74
N ARG A 252 -2.33 6.23 7.51
CA ARG A 252 -2.40 7.69 7.74
C ARG A 252 -1.21 8.19 8.55
N GLU A 253 -0.81 7.47 9.59
CA GLU A 253 0.37 7.80 10.39
C GLU A 253 1.66 7.72 9.56
N GLY A 254 1.79 6.68 8.72
CA GLY A 254 2.87 6.58 7.74
C GLY A 254 2.90 7.75 6.75
N MET A 255 1.75 8.17 6.21
CA MET A 255 1.68 9.30 5.27
C MET A 255 1.90 10.67 5.92
N ALA A 256 1.64 10.81 7.23
CA ALA A 256 1.98 12.02 7.98
C ALA A 256 3.50 12.16 8.18
N MET A 257 4.24 11.05 8.22
CA MET A 257 5.70 11.02 8.41
C MET A 257 6.49 10.87 7.10
N CYS A 258 5.88 10.33 6.04
CA CYS A 258 6.50 10.06 4.74
C CYS A 258 5.56 10.49 3.60
N MET A 259 5.99 11.44 2.75
CA MET A 259 5.12 12.01 1.70
C MET A 259 4.65 10.99 0.62
N GLN A 260 5.28 9.81 0.58
CA GLN A 260 4.85 8.66 -0.21
C GLN A 260 5.09 7.39 0.59
N LEU A 261 4.19 6.40 0.44
CA LEU A 261 4.34 5.07 1.01
C LEU A 261 4.30 4.01 -0.11
N PRO A 262 5.16 2.97 -0.05
CA PRO A 262 5.12 1.85 -0.99
C PRO A 262 3.97 0.88 -0.66
N CYS A 263 3.47 0.16 -1.66
CA CYS A 263 2.70 -1.06 -1.46
C CYS A 263 3.58 -2.10 -0.76
N ILE A 264 3.07 -2.68 0.34
CA ILE A 264 3.79 -3.69 1.14
C ILE A 264 4.25 -4.91 0.32
N GLU A 265 3.61 -5.22 -0.82
CA GLU A 265 3.99 -6.33 -1.69
C GLU A 265 4.78 -5.90 -2.93
N CYS A 266 4.22 -5.07 -3.81
CA CYS A 266 4.87 -4.73 -5.09
C CYS A 266 5.83 -3.54 -5.04
N GLY A 267 5.95 -2.85 -3.89
CA GLY A 267 6.79 -1.67 -3.72
C GLY A 267 6.26 -0.38 -4.38
N ARG A 268 5.20 -0.43 -5.19
CA ARG A 268 4.64 0.74 -5.91
C ARG A 268 4.19 1.84 -4.96
N LEU A 269 4.57 3.08 -5.25
CA LEU A 269 4.48 4.23 -4.35
C LEU A 269 3.20 5.04 -4.57
N PHE A 270 2.59 5.47 -3.46
CA PHE A 270 1.32 6.21 -3.44
C PHE A 270 1.42 7.45 -2.54
N THR A 271 0.82 8.55 -3.01
CA THR A 271 0.66 9.82 -2.27
C THR A 271 -0.65 9.92 -1.48
N HIS A 272 -1.63 9.03 -1.74
CA HIS A 272 -2.97 9.11 -1.15
C HIS A 272 -3.37 7.79 -0.49
N HIS A 273 -3.78 7.85 0.77
CA HIS A 273 -4.06 6.68 1.62
C HIS A 273 -5.19 5.80 1.07
N TYR A 274 -6.24 6.39 0.49
CA TYR A 274 -7.32 5.63 -0.16
C TYR A 274 -6.82 4.81 -1.35
N GLY A 275 -5.97 5.40 -2.20
CA GLY A 275 -5.39 4.69 -3.35
C GLY A 275 -4.44 3.57 -2.92
N LEU A 276 -3.64 3.79 -1.89
CA LEU A 276 -2.75 2.76 -1.33
C LEU A 276 -3.53 1.60 -0.73
N LEU A 277 -4.53 1.87 0.12
CA LEU A 277 -5.37 0.83 0.73
C LEU A 277 -6.14 0.03 -0.32
N TYR A 278 -6.77 0.72 -1.28
CA TYR A 278 -7.47 0.09 -2.41
C TYR A 278 -6.56 -0.84 -3.21
N HIS A 279 -5.30 -0.43 -3.42
CA HIS A 279 -4.30 -1.23 -4.12
C HIS A 279 -3.79 -2.40 -3.28
N VAL A 280 -3.45 -2.23 -2.00
CA VAL A 280 -2.97 -3.32 -1.12
C VAL A 280 -4.02 -4.43 -0.94
N GLU A 281 -5.30 -4.09 -0.96
CA GLU A 281 -6.42 -5.05 -0.97
C GLU A 281 -6.56 -5.86 -2.27
N ARG A 282 -5.79 -5.55 -3.32
CA ARG A 282 -5.94 -6.12 -4.69
C ARG A 282 -4.62 -6.53 -5.34
N CYS A 283 -3.50 -6.01 -4.86
CA CYS A 283 -2.16 -6.43 -5.26
C CYS A 283 -1.97 -7.90 -4.89
N ASN A 284 -1.43 -8.70 -5.81
CA ASN A 284 -1.14 -10.13 -5.62
C ASN A 284 -2.34 -11.00 -5.16
N VAL A 285 -3.57 -10.50 -5.28
CA VAL A 285 -4.82 -11.28 -5.15
C VAL A 285 -5.23 -11.75 -6.54
N SER A 286 -5.77 -12.97 -6.67
CA SER A 286 -6.28 -13.45 -7.96
C SER A 286 -7.47 -12.58 -8.43
N GLU A 287 -7.74 -12.56 -9.74
CA GLU A 287 -8.83 -11.72 -10.25
C GLU A 287 -10.19 -12.15 -9.67
N ASP A 288 -10.46 -13.45 -9.59
CA ASP A 288 -11.72 -14.01 -9.09
C ASP A 288 -11.99 -13.74 -7.60
N GLU A 289 -10.94 -13.79 -6.77
CA GLU A 289 -11.00 -13.51 -5.33
C GLU A 289 -11.04 -12.01 -5.00
N MET A 290 -10.75 -11.14 -5.98
CA MET A 290 -10.59 -9.70 -5.77
C MET A 290 -11.83 -9.09 -5.08
N PRO A 291 -11.66 -8.32 -3.99
CA PRO A 291 -12.81 -7.79 -3.24
C PRO A 291 -13.61 -6.78 -4.06
N TRP A 292 -14.90 -7.06 -4.22
CA TRP A 292 -15.87 -6.26 -4.95
C TRP A 292 -17.00 -5.80 -4.02
N LYS A 293 -17.58 -4.64 -4.32
CA LYS A 293 -18.72 -4.08 -3.59
C LYS A 293 -19.79 -3.67 -4.59
N CYS A 294 -21.04 -4.08 -4.35
CA CYS A 294 -22.17 -3.63 -5.14
C CYS A 294 -22.39 -2.13 -4.97
N TYR A 295 -22.54 -1.41 -6.08
CA TYR A 295 -22.78 0.03 -6.08
C TYR A 295 -24.22 0.42 -5.72
N ARG A 296 -25.15 -0.56 -5.69
CA ARG A 296 -26.55 -0.39 -5.30
C ARG A 296 -26.74 -0.72 -3.81
N CYS A 297 -26.98 -1.99 -3.50
CA CYS A 297 -27.27 -2.50 -2.14
C CYS A 297 -26.07 -2.54 -1.18
N SER A 298 -24.88 -2.11 -1.60
CA SER A 298 -23.65 -2.09 -0.79
C SER A 298 -23.13 -3.43 -0.25
N VAL A 299 -23.67 -4.57 -0.69
CA VAL A 299 -23.15 -5.92 -0.43
C VAL A 299 -21.69 -6.05 -0.88
N HIS A 300 -20.88 -6.74 -0.09
CA HIS A 300 -19.48 -7.07 -0.41
C HIS A 300 -19.39 -8.55 -0.78
N THR A 301 -18.71 -8.88 -1.88
CA THR A 301 -18.47 -10.25 -2.35
C THR A 301 -17.18 -10.28 -3.20
N THR A 302 -16.82 -11.41 -3.78
CA THR A 302 -15.67 -11.49 -4.70
C THR A 302 -16.05 -11.11 -6.13
N ARG A 303 -15.06 -10.76 -6.96
CA ARG A 303 -15.26 -10.39 -8.36
C ARG A 303 -15.93 -11.51 -9.17
N ALA A 304 -15.57 -12.77 -8.96
CA ALA A 304 -16.24 -13.92 -9.61
C ALA A 304 -17.77 -13.92 -9.36
N LYS A 305 -18.20 -13.66 -8.13
CA LYS A 305 -19.63 -13.65 -7.73
C LYS A 305 -20.35 -12.33 -8.05
N SER A 306 -19.63 -11.30 -8.51
CA SER A 306 -20.21 -9.98 -8.76
C SER A 306 -21.27 -9.98 -9.87
N HIS A 307 -21.06 -10.75 -10.93
CA HIS A 307 -22.00 -10.81 -12.06
C HIS A 307 -23.33 -11.50 -11.68
N GLU A 308 -23.25 -12.58 -10.90
CA GLU A 308 -24.43 -13.29 -10.38
C GLU A 308 -25.25 -12.38 -9.48
N HIS A 309 -24.63 -11.82 -8.44
CA HIS A 309 -25.27 -10.90 -7.51
C HIS A 309 -25.84 -9.64 -8.20
N LEU A 310 -25.19 -9.12 -9.25
CA LEU A 310 -25.72 -7.99 -9.99
C LEU A 310 -27.08 -8.31 -10.62
N ARG A 311 -27.26 -9.50 -11.21
CA ARG A 311 -28.56 -9.91 -11.80
C ARG A 311 -29.65 -9.93 -10.73
N GLU A 312 -29.41 -10.60 -9.62
CA GLU A 312 -30.33 -10.66 -8.47
C GLU A 312 -30.69 -9.27 -7.95
N CYS A 313 -29.70 -8.38 -7.82
CA CYS A 313 -29.88 -7.03 -7.29
C CYS A 313 -30.76 -6.14 -8.20
N TRP A 314 -30.73 -6.34 -9.53
CA TRP A 314 -31.66 -5.65 -10.45
C TRP A 314 -33.11 -6.10 -10.25
N ASP A 315 -33.33 -7.40 -10.03
CA ASP A 315 -34.69 -7.96 -9.95
C ASP A 315 -35.36 -7.71 -8.60
N VAL A 316 -34.59 -7.65 -7.50
CA VAL A 316 -35.09 -7.18 -6.20
C VAL A 316 -35.59 -5.73 -6.29
N GLU A 317 -34.81 -4.81 -6.88
CA GLU A 317 -35.23 -3.41 -7.05
C GLU A 317 -36.52 -3.29 -7.88
N ARG A 318 -36.66 -4.07 -8.97
CA ARG A 318 -37.93 -4.12 -9.74
C ARG A 318 -39.09 -4.65 -8.89
N ALA A 319 -38.86 -5.72 -8.12
CA ALA A 319 -39.89 -6.35 -7.31
C ALA A 319 -40.34 -5.51 -6.11
N GLU A 320 -39.53 -4.56 -5.63
CA GLU A 320 -39.95 -3.56 -4.63
C GLU A 320 -40.56 -2.31 -5.27
N ALA A 321 -40.01 -1.83 -6.39
CA ALA A 321 -40.60 -0.73 -7.16
C ALA A 321 -42.02 -1.06 -7.63
N ALA A 322 -42.28 -2.29 -8.08
CA ALA A 322 -43.60 -2.76 -8.50
C ALA A 322 -44.60 -3.00 -7.34
N LYS A 323 -44.13 -3.05 -6.09
CA LYS A 323 -45.00 -3.10 -4.89
C LYS A 323 -45.28 -1.72 -4.31
N THR A 324 -44.49 -0.72 -4.70
CA THR A 324 -44.72 0.67 -4.31
C THR A 324 -45.87 1.21 -5.16
N PRO A 325 -47.01 1.63 -4.57
CA PRO A 325 -48.07 2.26 -5.36
C PRO A 325 -47.53 3.55 -6.00
N PRO A 326 -47.99 3.93 -7.21
CA PRO A 326 -47.45 5.08 -7.93
C PRO A 326 -47.65 6.36 -7.11
N CYS A 327 -46.56 6.83 -6.51
CA CYS A 327 -46.54 8.06 -5.74
C CYS A 327 -46.85 9.23 -6.68
N LEU A 328 -47.89 10.01 -6.38
CA LEU A 328 -48.33 11.17 -7.17
C LEU A 328 -47.40 12.38 -6.98
N VAL A 329 -46.11 12.19 -7.28
CA VAL A 329 -45.06 13.22 -7.35
C VAL A 329 -44.54 13.33 -8.80
N MET A 330 -45.45 13.18 -9.77
CA MET A 330 -45.33 13.77 -11.10
C MET A 330 -45.77 15.23 -11.04
N GLY A 331 -45.04 16.03 -10.25
CA GLY A 331 -45.33 17.43 -9.95
C GLY A 331 -44.13 18.32 -10.20
N ALA A 332 -44.04 18.89 -11.41
CA ALA A 332 -43.14 19.98 -11.78
C ALA A 332 -41.63 19.79 -11.50
N LEU A 333 -41.00 18.79 -12.13
CA LEU A 333 -39.63 18.99 -12.62
C LEU A 333 -39.68 19.76 -13.95
N GLY A 334 -39.93 21.07 -13.86
CA GLY A 334 -39.76 21.99 -14.99
C GLY A 334 -38.28 22.16 -15.36
N ASP A 335 -37.99 22.45 -16.63
CA ASP A 335 -36.63 22.41 -17.20
C ASP A 335 -35.61 23.28 -16.45
N VAL A 336 -34.77 22.64 -15.64
CA VAL A 336 -33.67 23.31 -14.96
C VAL A 336 -32.54 23.55 -15.96
N ASN A 337 -32.42 24.78 -16.45
CA ASN A 337 -31.30 25.18 -17.30
C ASN A 337 -29.98 25.14 -16.49
N LEU A 338 -29.21 24.06 -16.70
CA LEU A 338 -27.99 23.72 -15.97
C LEU A 338 -26.84 24.74 -16.09
N ARG A 339 -27.01 25.82 -16.87
CA ARG A 339 -26.01 26.90 -17.02
C ARG A 339 -26.20 28.12 -16.11
N SER A 340 -27.34 28.30 -15.44
CA SER A 340 -27.58 29.52 -14.62
C SER A 340 -28.21 29.28 -13.24
N GLY A 341 -28.73 28.08 -12.95
CA GLY A 341 -29.13 27.71 -11.59
C GLY A 341 -30.31 28.49 -10.99
N LYS A 342 -31.20 29.04 -11.83
CA LYS A 342 -32.48 29.62 -11.40
C LYS A 342 -33.65 28.84 -12.00
N ALA A 343 -34.63 28.51 -11.18
CA ALA A 343 -35.91 27.96 -11.63
C ALA A 343 -36.79 29.06 -12.24
N ILE A 344 -37.57 28.70 -13.25
CA ILE A 344 -38.61 29.56 -13.85
C ILE A 344 -39.96 29.09 -13.30
N LEU A 345 -40.68 29.99 -12.63
CA LEU A 345 -42.10 29.76 -12.33
C LEU A 345 -42.90 29.96 -13.62
N LYS A 346 -43.78 29.01 -13.92
CA LYS A 346 -44.68 29.07 -15.07
C LYS A 346 -46.10 29.29 -14.56
N ASP A 347 -46.55 30.54 -14.62
CA ASP A 347 -47.94 30.89 -14.29
C ASP A 347 -48.91 30.26 -15.31
N SER A 348 -50.13 29.96 -14.86
CA SER A 348 -51.04 29.04 -15.52
C SER A 348 -52.38 29.68 -15.91
N SER A 349 -52.43 30.44 -17.01
CA SER A 349 -53.69 30.80 -17.68
C SER A 349 -53.50 31.42 -19.07
N GLU A 350 -53.16 30.62 -20.09
CA GLU A 350 -53.41 31.00 -21.50
C GLU A 350 -54.04 29.82 -22.23
N THR A 351 -55.34 29.94 -22.52
CA THR A 351 -56.09 29.00 -23.36
C THR A 351 -55.82 29.39 -24.82
N ILE A 352 -55.14 28.53 -25.57
CA ILE A 352 -54.94 28.77 -27.01
C ILE A 352 -56.14 28.17 -27.76
N GLU A 353 -57.04 29.04 -28.20
CA GLU A 353 -58.06 28.69 -29.19
C GLU A 353 -57.38 28.51 -30.55
N ILE A 354 -57.76 27.46 -31.28
CA ILE A 354 -57.21 27.13 -32.60
C ILE A 354 -58.34 27.28 -33.61
N ASP A 355 -58.51 28.50 -34.13
CA ASP A 355 -59.28 28.72 -35.35
C ASP A 355 -58.49 28.16 -36.54
N GLY A 356 -59.14 27.31 -37.34
CA GLY A 356 -58.54 26.65 -38.49
C GLY A 356 -59.15 27.07 -39.81
N VAL A 357 -58.29 27.44 -40.77
CA VAL A 357 -58.56 27.55 -42.21
C VAL A 357 -57.34 27.00 -42.96
#